data_AF-A0A081LDC5-F1
#
_entry.id   AF-A0A081LDC5-F1
#
_cell.length_a   1.000
_cell.length_b   1.000
_cell.length_c   1.000
_cell.angle_alpha   90.00
_cell.angle_beta   90.00
_cell.angle_gamma   90.00
#
_symmetry.space_group_name_H-M   'P 1'
#
loop_
_entity.id
_entity.type
_entity.pdbx_description
1 polymer ?
#
loop_
_entity_poly.entity_id
_entity_poly.type
_entity_poly.pdbx_seq_one_letter_code
_entity_poly.pdbx_strand_id
1 'polypeptide(L)'
;MNLNNFLKTDRDKAERLIKSIHFLVDELLSDAITDQDFTGCIEIAGSIVSNCEELKRMHRPEQVVQLHDIATQFLSKGVDVSIVRGPIK
;
A
#
# COMPACT_ATOMS: atom_id res chain seq x y z
N MET A 1 5.03 11.56 -1.57
CA MET A 1 4.86 10.30 -2.32
C MET A 1 3.97 10.57 -3.54
N ASN A 2 4.24 9.96 -4.71
CA ASN A 2 3.43 10.18 -5.92
C ASN A 2 2.31 9.12 -6.00
N LEU A 3 1.05 9.56 -5.89
CA LEU A 3 -0.13 8.69 -5.96
C LEU A 3 -0.28 7.99 -7.33
N ASN A 4 0.39 8.48 -8.38
CA ASN A 4 0.38 7.84 -9.69
C ASN A 4 1.08 6.48 -9.72
N ASN A 5 1.92 6.19 -8.72
CA ASN A 5 2.63 4.92 -8.59
C ASN A 5 1.75 3.81 -7.98
N PHE A 6 0.50 4.12 -7.64
CA PHE A 6 -0.48 3.14 -7.16
C PHE A 6 -1.46 2.77 -8.27
N LEU A 7 -1.92 1.51 -8.25
CA LEU A 7 -3.01 1.06 -9.10
C LEU A 7 -4.23 1.96 -8.90
N LYS A 8 -5.02 2.19 -9.95
CA LYS A 8 -6.18 3.09 -9.89
C LYS A 8 -7.18 2.66 -8.81
N THR A 9 -7.33 1.35 -8.57
CA THR A 9 -8.15 0.74 -7.51
C THR A 9 -7.63 1.02 -6.10
N ASP A 10 -6.33 1.28 -5.98
CA ASP A 10 -5.63 1.37 -4.70
C ASP A 10 -5.36 2.82 -4.30
N ARG A 11 -5.54 3.78 -5.23
CA ARG A 11 -5.33 5.21 -4.99
C ARG A 11 -6.21 5.76 -3.88
N ASP A 12 -7.50 5.47 -3.90
CA ASP A 12 -8.44 5.94 -2.87
C ASP A 12 -8.07 5.40 -1.49
N LYS A 13 -7.63 4.13 -1.44
CA LYS A 13 -7.16 3.51 -0.20
C LYS A 13 -5.83 4.11 0.27
N ALA A 14 -4.90 4.37 -0.64
CA ALA A 14 -3.63 5.01 -0.33
C ALA A 14 -3.84 6.45 0.18
N GLU A 15 -4.74 7.21 -0.42
CA GLU A 15 -5.10 8.56 0.03
C GLU A 15 -5.69 8.53 1.45
N ARG A 16 -6.60 7.59 1.73
CA ARG A 16 -7.17 7.40 3.07
C ARG A 16 -6.10 7.05 4.11
N LEU A 17 -5.17 6.16 3.78
CA LEU A 17 -4.06 5.80 4.67
C LEU A 17 -3.14 6.99 4.95
N ILE A 18 -2.82 7.79 3.94
CA ILE A 18 -2.03 9.02 4.11
C ILE A 18 -2.75 10.00 5.04
N LYS A 19 -4.05 10.25 4.82
CA LYS A 19 -4.84 11.12 5.70
C LYS A 19 -4.89 10.59 7.13
N SER A 20 -5.03 9.27 7.29
CA SER A 20 -5.01 8.63 8.60
C SER A 20 -3.66 8.80 9.30
N ILE A 21 -2.54 8.65 8.59
CA ILE A 21 -1.20 8.87 9.17
C ILE A 21 -1.04 10.33 9.63
N HIS A 22 -1.48 11.30 8.84
CA HIS A 22 -1.46 12.72 9.24
C HIS A 22 -2.26 12.95 10.52
N PHE A 23 -3.49 12.45 10.59
CA PHE A 23 -4.30 12.56 11.80
C PHE A 23 -3.63 11.91 13.03
N LEU A 24 -3.04 10.72 12.87
CA LEU A 24 -2.35 10.03 13.96
C LEU A 24 -1.13 10.81 14.46
N VAL A 25 -0.38 11.46 13.57
CA VAL A 25 0.84 12.20 13.91
C VAL A 25 0.51 13.59 14.45
N ASP A 26 -0.30 14.34 13.72
CA ASP A 26 -0.51 15.77 13.94
C ASP A 26 -1.50 16.02 15.08
N GLU A 27 -2.45 15.11 15.32
CA GLU A 27 -3.42 15.22 16.39
C GLU A 27 -3.07 14.24 17.52
N LEU A 28 -3.26 12.93 17.31
CA LEU A 28 -3.24 11.98 18.44
C LEU A 28 -1.87 11.86 19.12
N LEU A 29 -0.79 11.75 18.35
CA LEU A 29 0.55 11.61 18.93
C LEU A 29 0.99 12.90 19.62
N SER A 30 0.65 14.05 19.05
CA SER A 30 0.93 15.35 19.64
C SER A 30 0.21 15.53 20.98
N ASP A 31 -1.07 15.13 21.04
CA ASP A 31 -1.87 15.19 22.27
C ASP A 31 -1.31 14.23 23.34
N ALA A 32 -1.00 12.98 22.97
CA ALA A 32 -0.43 12.00 23.89
C ALA A 32 0.93 12.44 24.48
N ILE A 33 1.77 13.12 23.68
CA ILE A 33 3.03 13.70 24.16
C ILE A 33 2.74 14.83 25.15
N THR A 34 1.79 15.70 24.85
CA THR A 34 1.41 16.84 25.70
C THR A 34 0.88 16.38 27.05
N ASP A 35 0.06 15.33 27.04
CA ASP A 35 -0.54 14.73 28.23
C ASP A 35 0.41 13.78 28.98
N GLN A 36 1.64 13.58 28.47
CA GLN A 36 2.62 12.63 29.00
C GLN A 36 2.09 11.18 29.07
N ASP A 37 1.16 10.83 28.18
CA ASP A 37 0.68 9.47 28.02
C ASP A 37 1.66 8.66 27.16
N PHE A 38 2.70 8.15 27.82
CA PHE A 38 3.71 7.33 27.15
C PHE A 38 3.16 6.01 26.60
N THR A 39 2.09 5.46 27.19
CA THR A 39 1.47 4.23 26.69
C THR A 39 0.75 4.53 25.39
N GLY A 40 -0.07 5.59 25.37
CA GLY A 40 -0.73 6.08 24.15
C GLY A 40 0.26 6.42 23.05
N CYS A 41 1.39 7.05 23.37
CA CYS A 41 2.46 7.32 22.39
C CYS A 41 2.95 6.06 21.68
N ILE A 42 3.17 4.97 22.43
CA ILE A 42 3.66 3.69 21.87
C ILE A 42 2.60 3.05 20.97
N GLU A 43 1.34 3.06 21.41
CA GLU A 43 0.22 2.50 20.64
C GLU A 43 -0.03 3.26 19.33
N ILE A 44 0.00 4.59 19.38
CA ILE A 44 -0.16 5.46 18.21
C ILE A 44 1.01 5.27 17.24
N ALA A 45 2.25 5.23 17.75
CA ALA A 45 3.43 4.96 16.93
C ALA A 45 3.34 3.59 16.24
N GLY A 46 2.86 2.55 16.93
CA GLY A 46 2.61 1.23 16.34
C GLY A 46 1.60 1.29 15.19
N SER A 47 0.53 2.07 15.36
CA SER A 47 -0.48 2.29 14.32
C SER A 47 0.07 3.02 13.10
N ILE A 48 0.90 4.06 13.31
CA ILE A 48 1.59 4.78 12.23
C ILE A 48 2.49 3.83 11.44
N VAL A 49 3.28 3.01 12.13
CA VAL A 49 4.16 2.01 11.49
C VAL A 49 3.35 1.03 10.64
N SER A 50 2.24 0.51 11.17
CA SER A 50 1.37 -0.41 10.43
C SER A 50 0.83 0.22 9.14
N ASN A 51 0.33 1.46 9.20
CA ASN A 51 -0.19 2.17 8.04
C ASN A 51 0.90 2.47 7.00
N CYS A 52 2.11 2.83 7.44
CA CYS A 52 3.27 3.04 6.56
C CYS A 52 3.70 1.75 5.84
N GLU A 53 3.73 0.61 6.54
CA GLU A 53 4.05 -0.69 5.93
C GLU A 53 2.93 -1.16 4.99
N GLU A 54 1.68 -0.83 5.24
CA GLU A 54 0.59 -1.06 4.27
C GLU A 54 0.77 -0.21 3.00
N LEU A 55 1.05 1.09 3.14
CA LEU A 55 1.35 1.96 2.00
C LEU A 55 2.54 1.45 1.17
N LYS A 56 3.60 1.01 1.83
CA LYS A 56 4.78 0.42 1.19
C LYS A 56 4.44 -0.87 0.43
N ARG A 57 3.59 -1.73 0.99
CA ARG A 57 3.08 -2.93 0.30
C ARG A 57 2.24 -2.57 -0.92
N MET A 58 1.38 -1.56 -0.82
CA MET A 58 0.57 -1.06 -1.93
C MET A 58 1.41 -0.35 -3.00
N HIS A 59 2.56 0.20 -2.62
CA HIS A 59 3.51 0.83 -3.52
C HIS A 59 4.33 -0.19 -4.34
N ARG A 60 4.12 -1.51 -4.16
CA ARG A 60 4.85 -2.52 -4.92
C ARG A 60 4.22 -2.77 -6.31
N PRO A 61 4.89 -2.37 -7.41
CA PRO A 61 4.58 -2.87 -8.75
C PRO A 61 4.99 -4.34 -8.95
N GLU A 62 5.65 -4.98 -7.97
CA GLU A 62 6.34 -6.27 -8.11
C GLU A 62 5.45 -7.39 -8.67
N GLN A 63 4.16 -7.46 -8.35
CA GLN A 63 3.29 -8.53 -8.88
C GLN A 63 2.90 -8.32 -10.35
N VAL A 64 2.75 -7.07 -10.80
CA VAL A 64 2.43 -6.74 -12.20
C VAL A 64 3.67 -6.86 -13.07
N VAL A 65 4.84 -6.46 -12.54
CA VAL A 65 6.14 -6.66 -13.19
C VAL A 65 6.46 -8.15 -13.31
N GLN A 66 6.25 -8.95 -12.24
CA GLN A 66 6.49 -10.39 -12.29
C GLN A 66 5.61 -11.10 -13.31
N LEU A 67 4.31 -10.74 -13.42
CA LEU A 67 3.44 -11.39 -14.40
C LEU A 67 3.87 -11.09 -15.84
N HIS A 68 4.29 -9.84 -16.10
CA HIS A 68 4.81 -9.43 -17.39
C HIS A 68 6.14 -10.13 -17.73
N ASP A 69 7.05 -10.23 -16.77
CA ASP A 69 8.33 -10.92 -16.94
C ASP A 69 8.14 -12.42 -17.19
N ILE A 70 7.22 -13.06 -16.44
CA ILE A 70 6.87 -14.46 -16.61
C ILE A 70 6.24 -14.71 -17.99
N ALA A 71 5.30 -13.87 -18.42
CA ALA A 71 4.69 -13.98 -19.75
C ALA A 71 5.73 -13.81 -20.87
N THR A 72 6.67 -12.88 -20.70
CA THR A 72 7.78 -12.65 -21.64
C THR A 72 8.74 -13.84 -21.71
N GLN A 73 8.99 -14.53 -20.59
CA GLN A 73 9.79 -15.76 -20.57
C GLN A 73 9.08 -16.96 -21.24
N PHE A 74 7.76 -17.04 -21.17
CA PHE A 74 7.01 -18.06 -21.92
C PHE A 74 7.05 -17.79 -23.42
N LEU A 75 6.87 -16.53 -23.82
CA LEU A 75 6.93 -16.12 -25.22
C LEU A 75 8.31 -16.39 -25.84
N SER A 76 9.40 -16.12 -25.13
CA SER A 76 10.76 -16.42 -25.60
C SER A 76 11.04 -17.92 -25.79
N LYS A 77 10.24 -18.78 -25.16
CA LYS A 77 10.26 -20.24 -25.33
C LYS A 77 9.24 -20.75 -26.35
N GLY A 78 8.59 -19.85 -27.10
CA GLY A 78 7.59 -20.20 -28.12
C GLY A 78 6.24 -20.62 -27.54
N VAL A 79 5.98 -20.34 -26.26
CA VAL A 79 4.70 -20.59 -25.60
C VAL A 79 3.92 -19.28 -25.56
N ASP A 80 2.86 -19.19 -26.35
CA ASP A 80 1.97 -18.03 -26.35
C ASP A 80 1.00 -18.11 -25.15
N VAL A 81 0.90 -17.02 -24.39
CA VAL A 81 0.09 -16.95 -23.17
C VAL A 81 -0.94 -15.84 -23.36
N SER A 82 -2.21 -16.21 -23.30
CA SER A 82 -3.34 -15.28 -23.41
C SER A 82 -4.09 -15.17 -22.09
N ILE A 83 -4.63 -13.98 -21.81
CA ILE A 83 -5.44 -13.74 -20.62
C ILE A 83 -6.81 -14.40 -20.81
N VAL A 84 -7.10 -15.43 -20.04
CA VAL A 84 -8.44 -16.01 -19.97
C VAL A 84 -9.25 -15.26 -18.92
N ARG A 85 -10.32 -14.57 -19.33
CA ARG A 85 -11.29 -13.96 -18.41
C ARG A 85 -12.31 -15.02 -18.00
N GLY A 86 -12.42 -15.29 -16.71
CA GLY A 86 -13.48 -16.15 -16.18
C GLY A 86 -14.88 -15.55 -16.40
N PRO A 87 -15.94 -16.37 -16.34
CA PRO A 87 -17.31 -15.87 -16.50
C PRO A 87 -17.62 -14.83 -15.42
N ILE A 88 -18.11 -13.66 -15.86
CA ILE A 88 -18.61 -12.61 -14.98
C ILE A 88 -19.92 -13.15 -14.38
N LYS A 89 -19.93 -13.38 -13.07
CA LYS A 89 -21.16 -13.70 -12.30
C LYS A 89 -21.87 -12.42 -11.88
#